data_AF-A0A964Q4E8-F1
#
_entry.id   AF-A0A964Q4E8-F1
#
_cell.length_a   1.000
_cell.length_b   1.000
_cell.length_c   1.000
_cell.angle_alpha   90.00
_cell.angle_beta   90.00
_cell.angle_gamma   90.00
#
_symmetry.space_group_name_H-M   'P 1'
#
loop_
_entity.id
_entity.type
_entity.pdbx_description
1 polymer ?
#
loop_
_entity_poly.entity_id
_entity_poly.type
_entity_poly.pdbx_seq_one_letter_code
_entity_poly.pdbx_strand_id
1 'polypeptide(L)'
;MKRQLMALTCVFFTAGLLFAADSPPQGNYKMYMNFLIRDPSQPVWLIKIKSAEGKLAAEVLATASQMPNATLENFSSKDGEVQFGLKSRQGNFLFEGTTDSKSGKILGSVQVKDLVTPAVLIPTLATSLDPFELSKESLTQPDLPSHEVVKAALSLLAEAEIRKSKQEEVRAWADRAVKTASQHGERWKGQIVLEVAELLSAQKEFAPIALQYARQAERALGDKASSAAQVKVLEILADVLGSAGRADEAKEVQIKLEKIDLGIKPEPFKGRKSASDRVVLVELFTGTECPPCVAADLAFDALGKCFKTPEVVSLQYHLHIPGPDPLTNPDCEARARYYGRQIEGTPAIFFNGKAGAGGGGPREAAMEKFSEYRGVIEPLLEKPAGGKMTASAVQTGDDVAISVAVEGFKETGNNIRLNMVLTEKEVRYTGGNKQKRHHHVVRSFPAGVEGIPLAGGVVKKEAKVNLGDLRKKWSSYLDQASREEPFSGKGRPLEFKNLLVVAFVQNMATGEVLQAIEVPVK
;
A
#
# COMPACT_ATOMS: atom_id res chain seq x y z
N MET A 1 -22.61 -49.21 -41.98
CA MET A 1 -21.33 -48.53 -42.28
C MET A 1 -20.71 -48.05 -40.98
N LYS A 2 -19.52 -48.57 -40.66
CA LYS A 2 -18.72 -48.24 -39.47
C LYS A 2 -18.19 -46.80 -39.57
N ARG A 3 -18.23 -46.04 -38.49
CA ARG A 3 -17.30 -44.93 -38.25
C ARG A 3 -16.57 -45.21 -36.95
N GLN A 4 -15.26 -45.41 -37.10
CA GLN A 4 -14.31 -45.76 -36.05
C GLN A 4 -14.19 -44.64 -35.02
N LEU A 5 -14.35 -45.01 -33.76
CA LEU A 5 -13.96 -44.19 -32.62
C LEU A 5 -12.46 -44.43 -32.41
N MET A 6 -11.64 -43.44 -32.72
CA MET A 6 -10.20 -43.47 -32.49
C MET A 6 -9.97 -43.17 -31.00
N ALA A 7 -9.85 -44.21 -30.18
CA ALA A 7 -9.43 -44.09 -28.79
C ALA A 7 -7.94 -43.75 -28.77
N LEU A 8 -7.62 -42.49 -28.44
CA LEU A 8 -6.26 -42.06 -28.18
C LEU A 8 -5.89 -42.52 -26.76
N THR A 9 -5.35 -43.73 -26.66
CA THR A 9 -4.81 -44.26 -25.42
C THR A 9 -3.52 -43.51 -25.10
N CYS A 10 -3.60 -42.46 -24.27
CA CYS A 10 -2.43 -41.87 -23.63
C CYS A 10 -1.83 -42.90 -22.67
N VAL A 11 -0.82 -43.62 -23.15
CA VAL A 11 0.07 -44.43 -22.30
C VAL A 11 0.90 -43.45 -21.48
N PHE A 12 0.49 -43.18 -20.26
CA PHE A 12 1.38 -42.59 -19.24
C PHE A 12 2.42 -43.66 -18.90
N PHE A 13 3.62 -43.55 -19.47
CA PHE A 13 4.79 -44.23 -18.96
C PHE A 13 5.11 -43.60 -17.59
N THR A 14 4.59 -44.21 -16.53
CA THR A 14 5.11 -44.01 -15.18
C THR A 14 6.46 -44.72 -15.13
N ALA A 15 7.53 -44.00 -15.41
CA ALA A 15 8.88 -44.46 -15.08
C ALA A 15 9.04 -44.37 -13.56
N GLY A 16 8.40 -45.30 -12.83
CA GLY A 16 8.74 -45.56 -11.45
C GLY A 16 10.14 -46.18 -11.45
N LEU A 17 11.10 -45.52 -10.80
CA LEU A 17 12.35 -46.15 -10.40
C LEU A 17 11.99 -47.25 -9.39
N LEU A 18 11.80 -48.48 -9.87
CA LEU A 18 11.75 -49.67 -9.03
C LEU A 18 13.15 -49.90 -8.48
N PHE A 19 13.37 -49.51 -7.22
CA PHE A 19 14.58 -49.86 -6.50
C PHE A 19 14.41 -51.27 -5.91
N ALA A 20 15.21 -52.23 -6.36
CA ALA A 20 15.34 -53.51 -5.66
C ALA A 20 15.95 -53.24 -4.27
N ALA A 21 15.50 -53.98 -3.24
CA ALA A 21 15.85 -53.73 -1.84
C ALA A 21 17.37 -53.74 -1.53
N ASP A 22 18.18 -54.33 -2.42
CA ASP A 22 19.64 -54.45 -2.29
C ASP A 22 20.44 -53.61 -3.31
N SER A 23 19.78 -52.74 -4.09
CA SER A 23 20.49 -51.89 -5.06
C SER A 23 21.07 -50.65 -4.37
N PRO A 24 22.36 -50.32 -4.59
CA PRO A 24 22.96 -49.10 -4.06
C PRO A 24 22.17 -47.83 -4.38
N PRO A 25 22.05 -46.87 -3.45
CA PRO A 25 21.34 -45.62 -3.69
C PRO A 25 22.16 -44.73 -4.62
N GLN A 26 22.02 -44.91 -5.93
CA GLN A 26 22.69 -44.10 -6.95
C GLN A 26 21.77 -42.97 -7.44
N GLY A 27 22.37 -41.83 -7.82
CA GLY A 27 21.64 -40.66 -8.32
C GLY A 27 21.87 -39.40 -7.48
N ASN A 28 21.07 -38.37 -7.75
CA ASN A 28 21.12 -37.10 -7.02
C ASN A 28 20.05 -37.09 -5.93
N TYR A 29 20.37 -36.46 -4.80
CA TYR A 29 19.54 -36.40 -3.61
C TYR A 29 19.51 -34.99 -3.04
N LYS A 30 18.31 -34.45 -2.85
CA LYS A 30 18.08 -33.22 -2.09
C LYS A 30 18.07 -33.55 -0.60
N MET A 31 19.00 -32.96 0.14
CA MET A 31 19.08 -33.12 1.58
C MET A 31 18.26 -32.04 2.29
N TYR A 32 17.33 -32.45 3.14
CA TYR A 32 16.47 -31.58 3.95
C TYR A 32 16.84 -31.72 5.42
N MET A 33 16.91 -30.58 6.12
CA MET A 33 17.23 -30.49 7.56
C MET A 33 16.25 -29.56 8.26
N ASN A 34 15.01 -30.02 8.43
CA ASN A 34 13.85 -29.19 8.79
C ASN A 34 13.96 -28.45 10.14
N PHE A 35 14.94 -28.80 10.99
CA PHE A 35 15.12 -28.20 12.31
C PHE A 35 16.17 -27.07 12.34
N LEU A 36 17.06 -26.97 11.36
CA LEU A 36 18.15 -25.98 11.35
C LEU A 36 17.82 -24.71 10.56
N ILE A 37 16.84 -24.75 9.65
CA ILE A 37 16.54 -23.63 8.74
C ILE A 37 15.11 -23.09 8.95
N ARG A 38 14.94 -21.79 8.66
CA ARG A 38 13.65 -21.09 8.79
C ARG A 38 12.58 -21.57 7.79
N ASP A 39 12.97 -22.15 6.66
CA ASP A 39 12.04 -22.72 5.67
C ASP A 39 12.28 -24.25 5.55
N PRO A 40 11.46 -25.09 6.21
CA PRO A 40 11.66 -26.54 6.20
C PRO A 40 11.37 -27.19 4.84
N SER A 41 10.83 -26.46 3.84
CA SER A 41 10.59 -26.98 2.49
C SER A 41 11.73 -26.73 1.51
N GLN A 42 12.86 -26.18 1.96
CA GLN A 42 14.04 -25.95 1.11
C GLN A 42 15.18 -26.93 1.40
N PRO A 43 15.79 -27.55 0.38
CA PRO A 43 16.97 -28.39 0.55
C PRO A 43 18.21 -27.55 0.91
N VAL A 44 19.10 -28.13 1.73
CA VAL A 44 20.34 -27.48 2.19
C VAL A 44 21.56 -27.85 1.33
N TRP A 45 21.60 -29.09 0.83
CA TRP A 45 22.62 -29.60 -0.06
C TRP A 45 22.01 -30.52 -1.13
N LEU A 46 22.69 -30.58 -2.28
CA LEU A 46 22.42 -31.55 -3.33
C LEU A 46 23.59 -32.54 -3.36
N ILE A 47 23.32 -33.80 -3.05
CA ILE A 47 24.32 -34.87 -2.97
C ILE A 47 24.18 -35.78 -4.19
N LYS A 48 25.28 -36.07 -4.88
CA LYS A 48 25.30 -37.09 -5.94
C LYS A 48 26.03 -38.32 -5.45
N ILE A 49 25.39 -39.47 -5.57
CA ILE A 49 25.98 -40.78 -5.30
C ILE A 49 26.19 -41.49 -6.64
N LYS A 50 27.43 -41.90 -6.92
CA LYS A 50 27.84 -42.53 -8.17
C LYS A 50 28.70 -43.77 -7.90
N SER A 51 28.65 -44.74 -8.80
CA SER A 51 29.62 -45.84 -8.82
C SER A 51 30.91 -45.36 -9.51
N ALA A 52 32.04 -45.49 -8.82
CA ALA A 52 33.37 -45.22 -9.34
C ALA A 52 34.27 -46.43 -9.07
N GLU A 53 34.80 -47.06 -10.11
CA GLU A 53 35.75 -48.19 -9.99
C GLU A 53 35.22 -49.39 -9.18
N GLY A 54 33.91 -49.66 -9.23
CA GLY A 54 33.28 -50.75 -8.48
C GLY A 54 33.04 -50.44 -7.00
N LYS A 55 33.31 -49.21 -6.55
CA LYS A 55 32.95 -48.70 -5.21
C LYS A 55 32.02 -47.50 -5.33
N LEU A 56 31.11 -47.34 -4.37
CA LEU A 56 30.24 -46.16 -4.35
C LEU A 56 31.01 -44.96 -3.79
N ALA A 57 30.84 -43.81 -4.45
CA ALA A 57 31.36 -42.52 -4.02
C ALA A 57 30.23 -41.50 -4.01
N ALA A 58 30.36 -40.47 -3.17
CA ALA A 58 29.42 -39.36 -3.14
C ALA A 58 30.12 -38.00 -3.17
N GLU A 59 29.46 -37.00 -3.73
CA GLU A 59 29.96 -35.62 -3.82
C GLU A 59 28.83 -34.61 -3.60
N VAL A 60 29.18 -33.42 -3.08
CA VAL A 60 28.23 -32.28 -3.01
C VAL A 60 28.22 -31.59 -4.36
N LEU A 61 27.07 -31.60 -5.06
CA LEU A 61 26.88 -30.91 -6.33
C LEU A 61 26.55 -29.43 -6.15
N ALA A 62 25.75 -29.10 -5.14
CA ALA A 62 25.30 -27.75 -4.88
C ALA A 62 25.01 -27.55 -3.39
N THR A 63 25.15 -26.31 -2.95
CA THR A 63 24.89 -25.87 -1.58
C THR A 63 23.91 -24.70 -1.64
N ALA A 64 22.89 -24.71 -0.78
CA ALA A 64 21.95 -23.60 -0.69
C ALA A 64 22.66 -22.33 -0.16
N SER A 65 22.23 -21.15 -0.57
CA SER A 65 22.95 -19.88 -0.27
C SER A 65 23.09 -19.58 1.22
N GLN A 66 22.14 -20.06 2.04
CA GLN A 66 22.16 -19.94 3.50
C GLN A 66 23.07 -20.95 4.21
N MET A 67 23.63 -21.92 3.47
CA MET A 67 24.45 -23.00 4.01
C MET A 67 25.92 -22.81 3.62
N PRO A 68 26.87 -23.24 4.48
CA PRO A 68 28.27 -23.20 4.14
C PRO A 68 28.59 -24.26 3.07
N ASN A 69 29.40 -23.89 2.08
CA ASN A 69 29.95 -24.86 1.14
C ASN A 69 30.61 -26.01 1.91
N ALA A 70 30.28 -27.23 1.49
CA ALA A 70 30.73 -28.44 2.15
C ALA A 70 31.40 -29.40 1.18
N THR A 71 32.37 -30.16 1.68
CA THR A 71 32.99 -31.29 0.98
C THR A 71 32.54 -32.58 1.65
N LEU A 72 32.16 -33.56 0.84
CA LEU A 72 31.73 -34.88 1.33
C LEU A 72 32.96 -35.75 1.60
N GLU A 73 33.02 -36.35 2.79
CA GLU A 73 34.08 -37.24 3.25
C GLU A 73 33.49 -38.53 3.84
N ASN A 74 34.27 -39.61 3.88
CA ASN A 74 33.92 -40.87 4.56
C ASN A 74 32.56 -41.49 4.15
N PHE A 75 32.22 -41.41 2.85
CA PHE A 75 31.02 -42.06 2.35
C PHE A 75 31.09 -43.59 2.51
N SER A 76 30.04 -44.18 3.07
CA SER A 76 29.84 -45.62 3.08
C SER A 76 28.36 -45.95 2.84
N SER A 77 28.11 -47.06 2.15
CA SER A 77 26.77 -47.61 2.02
C SER A 77 26.84 -49.14 2.03
N LYS A 78 26.10 -49.75 2.96
CA LYS A 78 26.08 -51.21 3.16
C LYS A 78 24.72 -51.60 3.73
N ASP A 79 24.12 -52.68 3.23
CA ASP A 79 22.87 -53.26 3.75
C ASP A 79 21.73 -52.22 3.89
N GLY A 80 21.66 -51.24 2.97
CA GLY A 80 20.68 -50.16 2.99
C GLY A 80 21.01 -48.98 3.90
N GLU A 81 22.02 -49.09 4.77
CA GLU A 81 22.56 -47.99 5.57
C GLU A 81 23.47 -47.09 4.72
N VAL A 82 23.44 -45.80 4.99
CA VAL A 82 24.23 -44.76 4.33
C VAL A 82 24.81 -43.84 5.40
N GLN A 83 26.13 -43.64 5.36
CA GLN A 83 26.83 -42.71 6.25
C GLN A 83 27.81 -41.85 5.46
N PHE A 84 27.94 -40.58 5.84
CA PHE A 84 28.96 -39.68 5.32
C PHE A 84 29.15 -38.45 6.22
N GLY A 85 30.32 -37.82 6.11
CA GLY A 85 30.57 -36.51 6.70
C GLY A 85 30.48 -35.39 5.66
N LEU A 86 29.93 -34.25 6.03
CA LEU A 86 30.04 -33.00 5.28
C LEU A 86 30.92 -32.03 6.07
N LYS A 87 32.10 -31.72 5.53
CA LYS A 87 33.06 -30.81 6.15
C LYS A 87 32.89 -29.42 5.57
N SER A 88 32.71 -28.43 6.43
CA SER A 88 32.52 -27.03 6.04
C SER A 88 33.31 -26.09 6.95
N ARG A 89 33.33 -24.79 6.61
CA ARG A 89 33.92 -23.76 7.48
C ARG A 89 33.20 -23.60 8.83
N GLN A 90 31.95 -24.04 8.94
CA GLN A 90 31.16 -23.94 10.18
C GLN A 90 31.25 -25.20 11.06
N GLY A 91 31.94 -26.24 10.59
CA GLY A 91 32.10 -27.51 11.29
C GLY A 91 31.77 -28.71 10.41
N ASN A 92 31.77 -29.87 11.06
CA ASN A 92 31.46 -31.16 10.45
C ASN A 92 30.01 -31.54 10.76
N PHE A 93 29.33 -32.03 9.73
CA PHE A 93 27.98 -32.59 9.81
C PHE A 93 28.09 -34.08 9.51
N LEU A 94 27.75 -34.94 10.46
CA LEU A 94 27.84 -36.39 10.28
C LEU A 94 26.44 -36.92 10.02
N PHE A 95 26.20 -37.42 8.81
CA PHE A 95 24.94 -38.02 8.42
C PHE A 95 25.00 -39.55 8.60
N GLU A 96 23.93 -40.11 9.14
CA GLU A 96 23.63 -41.54 9.09
C GLU A 96 22.14 -41.74 8.79
N GLY A 97 21.81 -42.76 7.98
CA GLY A 97 20.43 -43.06 7.66
C GLY A 97 20.24 -44.36 6.90
N THR A 98 18.99 -44.72 6.68
CA THR A 98 18.59 -45.96 6.01
C THR A 98 17.73 -45.66 4.78
N THR A 99 18.00 -46.38 3.70
CA THR A 99 17.27 -46.26 2.43
C THR A 99 15.91 -46.95 2.53
N ASP A 100 14.84 -46.22 2.25
CA ASP A 100 13.49 -46.77 2.11
C ASP A 100 13.34 -47.39 0.71
N SER A 101 13.16 -48.70 0.65
CA SER A 101 13.07 -49.46 -0.61
C SER A 101 11.86 -49.09 -1.47
N LYS A 102 10.81 -48.50 -0.89
CA LYS A 102 9.61 -48.09 -1.63
C LYS A 102 9.76 -46.73 -2.29
N SER A 103 10.25 -45.73 -1.56
CA SER A 103 10.36 -44.35 -2.05
C SER A 103 11.74 -43.97 -2.57
N GLY A 104 12.76 -44.78 -2.30
CA GLY A 104 14.16 -44.45 -2.56
C GLY A 104 14.72 -43.33 -1.67
N LYS A 105 13.93 -42.81 -0.72
CA LYS A 105 14.38 -41.78 0.24
C LYS A 105 15.36 -42.40 1.23
N ILE A 106 16.32 -41.62 1.71
CA ILE A 106 17.17 -42.02 2.83
C ILE A 106 16.71 -41.23 4.06
N LEU A 107 16.17 -41.93 5.04
CA LEU A 107 15.69 -41.37 6.30
C LEU A 107 16.79 -41.49 7.34
N GLY A 108 17.19 -40.37 7.93
CA GLY A 108 18.35 -40.37 8.81
C GLY A 108 18.39 -39.21 9.78
N SER A 109 19.58 -39.01 10.34
CA SER A 109 19.89 -37.91 11.23
C SER A 109 21.25 -37.31 10.88
N VAL A 110 21.44 -36.06 11.29
CA VAL A 110 22.71 -35.36 11.19
C VAL A 110 23.14 -34.93 12.57
N GLN A 111 24.35 -35.29 12.95
CA GLN A 111 25.03 -34.72 14.10
C GLN A 111 25.81 -33.47 13.70
N VAL A 112 25.58 -32.37 14.42
CA VAL A 112 26.33 -31.12 14.31
C VAL A 112 26.76 -30.70 15.71
N LYS A 113 28.06 -30.80 15.99
CA LYS A 113 28.59 -30.67 17.37
C LYS A 113 27.87 -31.66 18.30
N ASP A 114 27.18 -31.17 19.32
CA ASP A 114 26.46 -31.98 20.31
C ASP A 114 24.96 -32.14 19.99
N LEU A 115 24.49 -31.58 18.87
CA LEU A 115 23.09 -31.65 18.45
C LEU A 115 22.88 -32.72 17.38
N VAL A 116 21.90 -33.60 17.58
CA VAL A 116 21.41 -34.54 16.57
C VAL A 116 20.04 -34.08 16.09
N THR A 117 19.89 -33.91 14.77
CA THR A 117 18.63 -33.48 14.14
C THR A 117 18.21 -34.46 13.04
N PRO A 118 16.91 -34.70 12.83
CA PRO A 118 16.43 -35.44 11.67
C PRO A 118 16.89 -34.81 10.36
N ALA A 119 17.18 -35.66 9.38
CA ALA A 119 17.47 -35.27 8.00
C ALA A 119 16.92 -36.30 7.02
N VAL A 120 16.55 -35.84 5.83
CA VAL A 120 16.02 -36.71 4.76
C VAL A 120 16.72 -36.39 3.45
N LEU A 121 17.14 -37.42 2.74
CA LEU A 121 17.59 -37.31 1.36
C LEU A 121 16.47 -37.79 0.44
N ILE A 122 16.00 -36.90 -0.44
CA ILE A 122 14.94 -37.19 -1.41
C ILE A 122 15.56 -37.30 -2.80
N PRO A 123 15.36 -38.41 -3.53
CA PRO A 123 15.83 -38.56 -4.91
C PRO A 123 15.37 -37.41 -5.80
N THR A 124 16.22 -36.97 -6.71
CA THR A 124 15.93 -35.87 -7.64
C THR A 124 16.67 -36.04 -8.97
N LEU A 125 16.14 -35.43 -10.02
CA LEU A 125 16.86 -35.23 -11.28
C LEU A 125 17.61 -33.89 -11.33
N ALA A 126 17.42 -33.02 -10.33
CA ALA A 126 18.06 -31.73 -10.26
C ALA A 126 19.59 -31.88 -10.17
N THR A 127 20.30 -31.00 -10.88
CA THR A 127 21.77 -30.90 -10.87
C THR A 127 22.25 -29.62 -10.18
N SER A 128 21.32 -28.76 -9.75
CA SER A 128 21.57 -27.54 -8.98
C SER A 128 20.47 -27.35 -7.94
N LEU A 129 20.66 -26.38 -7.03
CA LEU A 129 19.63 -25.91 -6.10
C LEU A 129 19.05 -24.56 -6.54
N ASP A 130 19.01 -24.30 -7.85
CA ASP A 130 18.36 -23.12 -8.39
C ASP A 130 16.84 -23.15 -8.08
N PRO A 131 16.28 -22.12 -7.42
CA PRO A 131 14.88 -22.13 -6.99
C PRO A 131 13.85 -22.31 -8.12
N PHE A 132 14.18 -21.83 -9.32
CA PHE A 132 13.30 -21.94 -10.48
C PHE A 132 13.23 -23.40 -10.98
N GLU A 133 14.37 -24.08 -11.10
CA GLU A 133 14.40 -25.50 -11.46
C GLU A 133 13.77 -26.39 -10.38
N LEU A 134 14.00 -26.08 -9.10
CA LEU A 134 13.36 -26.79 -7.98
C LEU A 134 11.84 -26.63 -7.98
N SER A 135 11.33 -25.45 -8.35
CA SER A 135 9.90 -25.19 -8.46
C SER A 135 9.28 -25.96 -9.64
N LYS A 136 9.98 -26.05 -10.79
CA LYS A 136 9.56 -26.89 -11.92
C LYS A 136 9.43 -28.35 -11.51
N GLU A 137 10.45 -28.91 -10.86
CA GLU A 137 10.43 -30.29 -10.38
C GLU A 137 9.31 -30.52 -9.38
N SER A 138 9.11 -29.59 -8.43
CA SER A 138 8.07 -29.70 -7.40
C SER A 138 6.67 -29.81 -7.99
N LEU A 139 6.37 -29.07 -9.07
CA LEU A 139 5.08 -29.16 -9.76
C LEU A 139 4.81 -30.50 -10.45
N THR A 140 5.83 -31.35 -10.62
CA THR A 140 5.67 -32.71 -11.14
C THR A 140 5.30 -33.73 -10.07
N GLN A 141 5.42 -33.37 -8.78
CA GLN A 141 5.13 -34.27 -7.67
C GLN A 141 3.60 -34.41 -7.47
N PRO A 142 3.06 -35.64 -7.44
CA PRO A 142 1.61 -35.87 -7.37
C PRO A 142 1.00 -35.48 -6.02
N ASP A 143 1.75 -35.63 -4.92
CA ASP A 143 1.24 -35.51 -3.55
C ASP A 143 1.67 -34.21 -2.84
N LEU A 144 2.07 -33.19 -3.61
CA LEU A 144 2.49 -31.92 -3.05
C LEU A 144 1.28 -31.18 -2.42
N PRO A 145 1.36 -30.68 -1.17
CA PRO A 145 0.29 -29.92 -0.55
C PRO A 145 -0.14 -28.72 -1.40
N SER A 146 -1.44 -28.40 -1.43
CA SER A 146 -2.00 -27.36 -2.30
C SER A 146 -1.28 -26.01 -2.18
N HIS A 147 -0.89 -25.60 -0.97
CA HIS A 147 -0.19 -24.33 -0.75
C HIS A 147 1.23 -24.33 -1.35
N GLU A 148 1.94 -25.46 -1.32
CA GLU A 148 3.26 -25.61 -1.94
C GLU A 148 3.17 -25.64 -3.47
N VAL A 149 2.11 -26.25 -4.02
CA VAL A 149 1.83 -26.20 -5.47
C VAL A 149 1.61 -24.75 -5.92
N VAL A 150 0.82 -23.98 -5.18
CA VAL A 150 0.56 -22.57 -5.50
C VAL A 150 1.83 -21.74 -5.35
N LYS A 151 2.59 -21.91 -4.25
CA LYS A 151 3.88 -21.22 -4.02
C LYS A 151 4.85 -21.47 -5.18
N ALA A 152 5.08 -22.74 -5.54
CA ALA A 152 5.99 -23.10 -6.63
C ALA A 152 5.54 -22.51 -7.97
N ALA A 153 4.24 -22.57 -8.29
CA ALA A 153 3.73 -22.00 -9.53
C ALA A 153 3.90 -20.47 -9.59
N LEU A 154 3.59 -19.75 -8.50
CA LEU A 154 3.77 -18.30 -8.44
C LEU A 154 5.26 -17.90 -8.52
N SER A 155 6.17 -18.67 -7.89
CA SER A 155 7.61 -18.45 -8.03
C SER A 155 8.09 -18.59 -9.47
N LEU A 156 7.58 -19.59 -10.22
CA LEU A 156 7.90 -19.73 -11.64
C LEU A 156 7.36 -18.57 -12.48
N LEU A 157 6.15 -18.09 -12.18
CA LEU A 157 5.56 -16.94 -12.86
C LEU A 157 6.37 -15.66 -12.63
N ALA A 158 6.86 -15.43 -11.42
CA ALA A 158 7.63 -14.23 -11.08
C ALA A 158 8.95 -14.11 -11.85
N GLU A 159 9.58 -15.24 -12.20
CA GLU A 159 10.85 -15.28 -12.94
C GLU A 159 10.69 -15.56 -14.45
N ALA A 160 9.45 -15.71 -14.95
CA ALA A 160 9.19 -16.27 -16.26
C ALA A 160 9.91 -15.51 -17.40
N GLU A 161 9.89 -14.17 -17.40
CA GLU A 161 10.50 -13.33 -18.45
C GLU A 161 12.04 -13.36 -18.36
N ILE A 162 12.57 -13.27 -17.14
CA ILE A 162 14.02 -13.36 -16.88
C ILE A 162 14.58 -14.69 -17.38
N ARG A 163 13.81 -15.77 -17.18
CA ARG A 163 14.15 -17.13 -17.61
C ARG A 163 13.75 -17.43 -19.06
N LYS A 164 13.11 -16.48 -19.77
CA LYS A 164 12.62 -16.64 -21.15
C LYS A 164 11.74 -17.89 -21.31
N SER A 165 10.86 -18.11 -20.34
CA SER A 165 9.95 -19.25 -20.30
C SER A 165 8.96 -19.18 -21.46
N LYS A 166 8.53 -20.34 -21.99
CA LYS A 166 7.57 -20.35 -23.09
C LYS A 166 6.18 -19.94 -22.62
N GLN A 167 5.41 -19.29 -23.47
CA GLN A 167 4.03 -18.88 -23.12
C GLN A 167 3.16 -20.06 -22.68
N GLU A 168 3.33 -21.25 -23.28
CA GLU A 168 2.59 -22.45 -22.90
C GLU A 168 2.94 -22.91 -21.47
N GLU A 169 4.21 -22.81 -21.07
CA GLU A 169 4.65 -23.15 -19.71
C GLU A 169 4.06 -22.17 -18.70
N VAL A 170 4.14 -20.87 -18.99
CA VAL A 170 3.60 -19.81 -18.14
C VAL A 170 2.09 -19.96 -17.96
N ARG A 171 1.34 -20.26 -19.03
CA ARG A 171 -0.09 -20.57 -18.94
C ARG A 171 -0.34 -21.78 -18.05
N ALA A 172 0.43 -22.85 -18.23
CA ALA A 172 0.28 -24.07 -17.43
C ALA A 172 0.54 -23.84 -15.93
N TRP A 173 1.54 -23.02 -15.57
CA TRP A 173 1.80 -22.67 -14.17
C TRP A 173 0.68 -21.83 -13.57
N ALA A 174 0.21 -20.81 -14.30
CA ALA A 174 -0.92 -19.99 -13.89
C ALA A 174 -2.20 -20.81 -13.69
N ASP A 175 -2.53 -21.67 -14.67
CA ASP A 175 -3.71 -22.54 -14.60
C ASP A 175 -3.59 -23.52 -13.43
N ARG A 176 -2.39 -24.06 -13.19
CA ARG A 176 -2.12 -24.96 -12.07
C ARG A 176 -2.30 -24.27 -10.72
N ALA A 177 -1.80 -23.04 -10.57
CA ALA A 177 -1.98 -22.25 -9.35
C ALA A 177 -3.47 -22.01 -9.07
N VAL A 178 -4.21 -21.49 -10.06
CA VAL A 178 -5.62 -21.13 -9.90
C VAL A 178 -6.51 -22.36 -9.71
N LYS A 179 -6.28 -23.44 -10.47
CA LYS A 179 -7.01 -24.70 -10.30
C LYS A 179 -6.79 -25.29 -8.90
N THR A 180 -5.57 -25.27 -8.40
CA THR A 180 -5.26 -25.75 -7.05
C THR A 180 -5.93 -24.87 -6.00
N ALA A 181 -5.90 -23.54 -6.19
CA ALA A 181 -6.54 -22.60 -5.29
C ALA A 181 -8.06 -22.76 -5.21
N SER A 182 -8.71 -23.10 -6.33
CA SER A 182 -10.17 -23.33 -6.37
C SER A 182 -10.66 -24.46 -5.47
N GLN A 183 -9.78 -25.39 -5.08
CA GLN A 183 -10.12 -26.49 -4.18
C GLN A 183 -10.39 -26.01 -2.73
N HIS A 184 -9.98 -24.79 -2.38
CA HIS A 184 -10.18 -24.22 -1.03
C HIS A 184 -11.13 -23.01 -1.02
N GLY A 185 -11.94 -22.85 -2.07
CA GLY A 185 -13.02 -21.87 -2.13
C GLY A 185 -12.67 -20.56 -2.86
N GLU A 186 -13.72 -19.79 -3.15
CA GLU A 186 -13.64 -18.61 -4.03
C GLU A 186 -12.77 -17.48 -3.47
N ARG A 187 -12.63 -17.36 -2.15
CA ARG A 187 -11.78 -16.33 -1.54
C ARG A 187 -10.30 -16.56 -1.86
N TRP A 188 -9.79 -17.77 -1.66
CA TRP A 188 -8.39 -18.07 -1.94
C TRP A 188 -8.12 -18.08 -3.44
N LYS A 189 -9.01 -18.69 -4.23
CA LYS A 189 -8.97 -18.63 -5.70
C LYS A 189 -8.91 -17.19 -6.22
N GLY A 190 -9.77 -16.30 -5.72
CA GLY A 190 -9.79 -14.89 -6.12
C GLY A 190 -8.47 -14.18 -5.82
N GLN A 191 -7.85 -14.45 -4.66
CA GLN A 191 -6.53 -13.94 -4.32
C GLN A 191 -5.47 -14.43 -5.32
N ILE A 192 -5.41 -15.73 -5.60
CA ILE A 192 -4.40 -16.30 -6.51
C ILE A 192 -4.60 -15.83 -7.95
N VAL A 193 -5.84 -15.70 -8.43
CA VAL A 193 -6.14 -15.12 -9.76
C VAL A 193 -5.57 -13.71 -9.88
N LEU A 194 -5.73 -12.89 -8.83
CA LEU A 194 -5.23 -11.52 -8.83
C LEU A 194 -3.71 -11.46 -8.79
N GLU A 195 -3.08 -12.32 -7.97
CA GLU A 195 -1.61 -12.41 -7.85
C GLU A 195 -0.95 -12.89 -9.16
N VAL A 196 -1.56 -13.84 -9.87
CA VAL A 196 -1.13 -14.26 -11.21
C VAL A 196 -1.19 -13.08 -12.19
N ALA A 197 -2.29 -12.32 -12.19
CA ALA A 197 -2.43 -11.17 -13.07
C ALA A 197 -1.38 -10.09 -12.78
N GLU A 198 -1.10 -9.84 -11.49
CA GLU A 198 -0.12 -8.86 -11.03
C GLU A 198 1.32 -9.26 -11.37
N LEU A 199 1.73 -10.50 -11.10
CA LEU A 199 3.08 -10.99 -11.42
C LEU A 199 3.39 -10.92 -12.92
N LEU A 200 2.39 -11.21 -13.76
CA LEU A 200 2.54 -11.21 -15.21
C LEU A 200 2.33 -9.82 -15.84
N SER A 201 1.72 -8.86 -15.13
CA SER A 201 1.50 -7.50 -15.66
C SER A 201 2.79 -6.74 -15.92
N ALA A 202 3.79 -7.00 -15.07
CA ALA A 202 5.13 -6.43 -15.15
C ALA A 202 5.96 -7.03 -16.30
N GLN A 203 5.50 -8.13 -16.89
CA GLN A 203 6.23 -8.92 -17.88
C GLN A 203 5.61 -8.76 -19.27
N LYS A 204 6.24 -7.94 -20.12
CA LYS A 204 5.64 -7.49 -21.39
C LYS A 204 5.23 -8.64 -22.31
N GLU A 205 6.04 -9.70 -22.36
CA GLU A 205 5.78 -10.88 -23.18
C GLU A 205 4.53 -11.66 -22.75
N PHE A 206 4.16 -11.58 -21.47
CA PHE A 206 3.04 -12.34 -20.90
C PHE A 206 1.80 -11.50 -20.61
N ALA A 207 1.78 -10.23 -21.03
CA ALA A 207 0.63 -9.35 -20.88
C ALA A 207 -0.71 -9.95 -21.39
N PRO A 208 -0.77 -10.72 -22.50
CA PRO A 208 -2.00 -11.40 -22.91
C PRO A 208 -2.50 -12.44 -21.91
N ILE A 209 -1.59 -13.15 -21.23
CA ILE A 209 -1.92 -14.13 -20.19
C ILE A 209 -2.41 -13.39 -18.94
N ALA A 210 -1.67 -12.35 -18.51
CA ALA A 210 -2.08 -11.49 -17.40
C ALA A 210 -3.50 -10.94 -17.59
N LEU A 211 -3.85 -10.52 -18.82
CA LEU A 211 -5.15 -9.94 -19.13
C LEU A 211 -6.31 -10.93 -18.96
N GLN A 212 -6.09 -12.21 -19.25
CA GLN A 212 -7.09 -13.24 -19.00
C GLN A 212 -7.45 -13.32 -17.51
N TYR A 213 -6.42 -13.32 -16.65
CA TYR A 213 -6.58 -13.42 -15.19
C TYR A 213 -7.11 -12.12 -14.58
N ALA A 214 -6.67 -10.95 -15.06
CA ALA A 214 -7.22 -9.66 -14.64
C ALA A 214 -8.72 -9.55 -14.94
N ARG A 215 -9.17 -9.97 -16.14
CA ARG A 215 -10.60 -10.02 -16.49
C ARG A 215 -11.37 -11.07 -15.69
N GLN A 216 -10.71 -12.15 -15.31
CA GLN A 216 -11.32 -13.14 -14.41
C GLN A 216 -11.54 -12.54 -13.01
N ALA A 217 -10.56 -11.81 -12.48
CA ALA A 217 -10.70 -11.09 -11.21
C ALA A 217 -11.80 -10.02 -11.28
N GLU A 218 -11.87 -9.23 -12.35
CA GLU A 218 -12.91 -8.21 -12.55
C GLU A 218 -14.31 -8.84 -12.54
N ARG A 219 -14.52 -9.93 -13.30
CA ARG A 219 -15.82 -10.65 -13.33
C ARG A 219 -16.19 -11.30 -11.99
N ALA A 220 -15.20 -11.60 -11.15
CA ALA A 220 -15.43 -12.16 -9.83
C ALA A 220 -15.79 -11.09 -8.78
N LEU A 221 -15.68 -9.80 -9.11
CA LEU A 221 -16.23 -8.73 -8.28
C LEU A 221 -17.77 -8.84 -8.29
N GLY A 222 -18.33 -9.33 -7.19
CA GLY A 222 -19.77 -9.29 -6.98
C GLY A 222 -20.26 -7.90 -6.60
N ASP A 223 -21.58 -7.68 -6.63
CA ASP A 223 -22.22 -6.40 -6.27
C ASP A 223 -21.92 -5.94 -4.83
N LYS A 224 -21.50 -6.87 -3.97
CA LYS A 224 -21.11 -6.61 -2.57
C LYS A 224 -19.61 -6.37 -2.37
N ALA A 225 -18.81 -6.36 -3.44
CA ALA A 225 -17.39 -6.06 -3.34
C ALA A 225 -17.19 -4.66 -2.74
N SER A 226 -16.31 -4.56 -1.73
CA SER A 226 -15.96 -3.26 -1.15
C SER A 226 -15.32 -2.35 -2.20
N SER A 227 -15.45 -1.03 -2.05
CA SER A 227 -14.77 -0.05 -2.92
C SER A 227 -13.25 -0.32 -3.01
N ALA A 228 -12.62 -0.77 -1.92
CA ALA A 228 -11.20 -1.13 -1.89
C ALA A 228 -10.89 -2.34 -2.77
N ALA A 229 -11.72 -3.40 -2.71
CA ALA A 229 -11.55 -4.58 -3.56
C ALA A 229 -11.77 -4.24 -5.05
N GLN A 230 -12.78 -3.41 -5.34
CA GLN A 230 -13.02 -2.93 -6.70
C GLN A 230 -11.83 -2.14 -7.24
N VAL A 231 -11.28 -1.22 -6.44
CA VAL A 231 -10.09 -0.43 -6.84
C VAL A 231 -8.90 -1.33 -7.10
N LYS A 232 -8.55 -2.24 -6.18
CA LYS A 232 -7.39 -3.12 -6.36
C LYS A 232 -7.46 -3.92 -7.67
N VAL A 233 -8.62 -4.50 -7.96
CA VAL A 233 -8.82 -5.31 -9.17
C VAL A 233 -8.79 -4.45 -10.44
N LEU A 234 -9.43 -3.28 -10.41
CA LEU A 234 -9.48 -2.39 -11.57
C LEU A 234 -8.13 -1.70 -11.85
N GLU A 235 -7.33 -1.40 -10.82
CA GLU A 235 -5.95 -0.88 -10.99
C GLU A 235 -5.08 -1.91 -11.72
N ILE A 236 -5.06 -3.16 -11.22
CA ILE A 236 -4.33 -4.25 -11.89
C ILE A 236 -4.84 -4.45 -13.32
N LEU A 237 -6.16 -4.40 -13.54
CA LEU A 237 -6.72 -4.50 -14.89
C LEU A 237 -6.28 -3.35 -15.80
N ALA A 238 -6.26 -2.11 -15.32
CA ALA A 238 -5.81 -0.95 -16.08
C ALA A 238 -4.33 -1.07 -16.45
N ASP A 239 -3.48 -1.46 -15.51
CA ASP A 239 -2.04 -1.67 -15.74
C ASP A 239 -1.80 -2.78 -16.77
N VAL A 240 -2.48 -3.92 -16.62
CA VAL A 240 -2.39 -5.04 -17.56
C VAL A 240 -2.89 -4.65 -18.96
N LEU A 241 -3.99 -3.90 -19.07
CA LEU A 241 -4.48 -3.37 -20.35
C LEU A 241 -3.45 -2.44 -20.99
N GLY A 242 -2.80 -1.60 -20.20
CA GLY A 242 -1.69 -0.75 -20.63
C GLY A 242 -0.53 -1.56 -21.19
N SER A 243 -0.03 -2.53 -20.42
CA SER A 243 1.05 -3.45 -20.85
C SER A 243 0.68 -4.27 -22.09
N ALA A 244 -0.60 -4.62 -22.26
CA ALA A 244 -1.11 -5.34 -23.42
C ALA A 244 -1.40 -4.45 -24.65
N GLY A 245 -1.08 -3.15 -24.60
CA GLY A 245 -1.30 -2.21 -25.71
C GLY A 245 -2.76 -1.81 -25.93
N ARG A 246 -3.66 -2.06 -24.97
CA ARG A 246 -5.10 -1.77 -25.04
C ARG A 246 -5.44 -0.45 -24.34
N ALA A 247 -4.81 0.63 -24.81
CA ALA A 247 -4.84 1.93 -24.13
C ALA A 247 -6.25 2.52 -23.95
N ASP A 248 -7.16 2.31 -24.91
CA ASP A 248 -8.51 2.88 -24.82
C ASP A 248 -9.37 2.17 -23.76
N GLU A 249 -9.26 0.85 -23.64
CA GLU A 249 -9.90 0.11 -22.54
C GLU A 249 -9.28 0.44 -21.19
N ALA A 250 -7.95 0.65 -21.12
CA ALA A 250 -7.30 1.11 -19.90
C ALA A 250 -7.88 2.47 -19.44
N LYS A 251 -8.15 3.39 -20.37
CA LYS A 251 -8.82 4.67 -20.06
C LYS A 251 -10.25 4.46 -19.56
N GLU A 252 -11.02 3.54 -20.15
CA GLU A 252 -12.37 3.23 -19.67
C GLU A 252 -12.36 2.69 -18.23
N VAL A 253 -11.42 1.79 -17.92
CA VAL A 253 -11.22 1.28 -16.56
C VAL A 253 -10.79 2.40 -15.61
N GLN A 254 -9.91 3.30 -16.06
CA GLN A 254 -9.52 4.48 -15.28
C GLN A 254 -10.71 5.40 -14.97
N ILE A 255 -11.62 5.60 -15.93
CA ILE A 255 -12.86 6.36 -15.71
C ILE A 255 -13.76 5.66 -14.67
N LYS A 256 -13.83 4.31 -14.68
CA LYS A 256 -14.55 3.57 -13.63
C LYS A 256 -13.89 3.77 -12.26
N LEU A 257 -12.56 3.66 -12.17
CA LEU A 257 -11.80 3.91 -10.94
C LEU A 257 -12.05 5.29 -10.36
N GLU A 258 -12.16 6.32 -11.21
CA GLU A 258 -12.45 7.70 -10.79
C GLU A 258 -13.85 7.88 -10.19
N LYS A 259 -14.81 7.02 -10.54
CA LYS A 259 -16.19 7.05 -10.03
C LYS A 259 -16.35 6.31 -8.70
N ILE A 260 -15.38 5.48 -8.30
CA ILE A 260 -15.48 4.75 -7.03
C ILE A 260 -15.27 5.75 -5.88
N ASP A 261 -16.32 5.92 -5.06
CA ASP A 261 -16.20 6.67 -3.83
C ASP A 261 -15.45 5.83 -2.79
N LEU A 262 -14.20 6.22 -2.55
CA LEU A 262 -13.35 5.71 -1.48
C LEU A 262 -13.43 6.55 -0.21
N GLY A 263 -14.27 7.57 -0.19
CA GLY A 263 -14.56 8.33 1.01
C GLY A 263 -15.29 7.46 2.03
N ILE A 264 -15.03 7.71 3.29
CA ILE A 264 -15.83 7.13 4.36
C ILE A 264 -17.23 7.78 4.39
N LYS A 265 -18.21 7.01 4.87
CA LYS A 265 -19.62 7.42 4.97
C LYS A 265 -20.01 7.53 6.45
N PRO A 266 -19.76 8.68 7.08
CA PRO A 266 -20.09 8.87 8.48
C PRO A 266 -21.60 9.01 8.69
N GLU A 267 -22.08 8.63 9.87
CA GLU A 267 -23.42 9.01 10.30
C GLU A 267 -23.51 10.53 10.53
N PRO A 268 -24.59 11.20 10.10
CA PRO A 268 -24.78 12.62 10.39
C PRO A 268 -24.79 12.92 11.88
N PHE A 269 -24.25 14.09 12.24
CA PHE A 269 -24.34 14.63 13.59
C PHE A 269 -25.81 14.87 13.96
N LYS A 270 -26.22 14.41 15.14
CA LYS A 270 -27.62 14.47 15.60
C LYS A 270 -28.07 15.87 16.03
N GLY A 271 -27.14 16.82 16.06
CA GLY A 271 -27.35 18.18 16.56
C GLY A 271 -26.87 18.36 17.99
N ARG A 272 -26.68 19.63 18.35
CA ARG A 272 -26.25 20.06 19.70
C ARG A 272 -27.31 19.75 20.75
N LYS A 273 -26.87 19.52 21.98
CA LYS A 273 -27.72 19.39 23.17
C LYS A 273 -28.07 20.76 23.76
N SER A 274 -27.19 21.75 23.59
CA SER A 274 -27.38 23.13 24.03
C SER A 274 -27.83 24.05 22.90
N ALA A 275 -28.27 25.26 23.26
CA ALA A 275 -28.58 26.34 22.32
C ALA A 275 -27.32 27.11 21.85
N SER A 276 -26.13 26.51 21.97
CA SER A 276 -24.88 27.15 21.55
C SER A 276 -24.85 27.38 20.03
N ASP A 277 -24.22 28.48 19.61
CA ASP A 277 -23.87 28.83 18.24
C ASP A 277 -22.34 28.76 17.97
N ARG A 278 -21.58 28.08 18.84
CA ARG A 278 -20.13 27.87 18.66
C ARG A 278 -19.84 27.06 17.41
N VAL A 279 -18.96 27.60 16.58
CA VAL A 279 -18.34 26.92 15.44
C VAL A 279 -17.03 26.30 15.90
N VAL A 280 -16.74 25.09 15.42
CA VAL A 280 -15.43 24.46 15.59
C VAL A 280 -14.63 24.64 14.30
N LEU A 281 -13.51 25.36 14.39
CA LEU A 281 -12.51 25.39 13.35
C LEU A 281 -11.61 24.15 13.46
N VAL A 282 -11.43 23.44 12.35
CA VAL A 282 -10.50 22.32 12.23
C VAL A 282 -9.44 22.66 11.21
N GLU A 283 -8.20 22.76 11.66
CA GLU A 283 -7.03 23.01 10.82
C GLU A 283 -6.24 21.69 10.68
N LEU A 284 -6.10 21.18 9.45
CA LEU A 284 -5.31 19.99 9.13
C LEU A 284 -4.08 20.38 8.31
N PHE A 285 -2.89 20.01 8.78
CA PHE A 285 -1.63 20.11 8.05
C PHE A 285 -1.29 18.74 7.44
N THR A 286 -1.08 18.70 6.13
CA THR A 286 -0.96 17.47 5.33
C THR A 286 0.07 17.65 4.20
N GLY A 287 0.23 16.62 3.36
CA GLY A 287 1.07 16.68 2.17
C GLY A 287 0.70 15.60 1.14
N THR A 288 0.80 15.93 -0.15
CA THR A 288 0.51 15.01 -1.27
C THR A 288 1.52 13.87 -1.39
N GLU A 289 2.69 14.04 -0.78
CA GLU A 289 3.77 13.05 -0.73
C GLU A 289 3.80 12.27 0.59
N CYS A 290 2.80 12.44 1.45
CA CYS A 290 2.73 11.82 2.79
C CYS A 290 1.79 10.60 2.79
N PRO A 291 2.30 9.34 2.73
CA PRO A 291 1.46 8.15 2.82
C PRO A 291 0.60 8.05 4.09
N PRO A 292 1.09 8.36 5.31
CA PRO A 292 0.23 8.28 6.49
C PRO A 292 -0.85 9.37 6.52
N CYS A 293 -0.74 10.45 5.74
CA CYS A 293 -1.76 11.50 5.69
C CYS A 293 -3.10 11.02 5.11
N VAL A 294 -3.09 9.93 4.34
CA VAL A 294 -4.26 9.37 3.63
C VAL A 294 -5.46 9.18 4.56
N ALA A 295 -5.29 8.55 5.74
CA ALA A 295 -6.39 8.36 6.68
C ALA A 295 -6.92 9.68 7.25
N ALA A 296 -6.02 10.60 7.59
CA ALA A 296 -6.36 11.89 8.18
C ALA A 296 -7.12 12.78 7.20
N ASP A 297 -6.70 12.83 5.93
CA ASP A 297 -7.38 13.57 4.87
C ASP A 297 -8.81 13.05 4.65
N LEU A 298 -8.99 11.73 4.54
CA LEU A 298 -10.32 11.12 4.35
C LEU A 298 -11.23 11.33 5.57
N ALA A 299 -10.67 11.26 6.78
CA ALA A 299 -11.39 11.54 8.01
C ALA A 299 -11.81 13.01 8.10
N PHE A 300 -10.92 13.92 7.68
CA PHE A 300 -11.17 15.36 7.64
C PHE A 300 -12.25 15.72 6.62
N ASP A 301 -12.19 15.16 5.41
CA ASP A 301 -13.22 15.33 4.37
C ASP A 301 -14.61 14.87 4.85
N ALA A 302 -14.63 13.82 5.67
CA ALA A 302 -15.87 13.28 6.21
C ALA A 302 -16.53 14.20 7.26
N LEU A 303 -15.79 15.16 7.84
CA LEU A 303 -16.37 16.16 8.74
C LEU A 303 -17.48 16.95 8.05
N GLY A 304 -17.26 17.39 6.80
CA GLY A 304 -18.26 18.11 6.00
C GLY A 304 -19.46 17.25 5.56
N LYS A 305 -19.36 15.92 5.68
CA LYS A 305 -20.49 15.00 5.47
C LYS A 305 -21.29 14.75 6.76
N CYS A 306 -20.63 14.84 7.91
CA CYS A 306 -21.21 14.59 9.23
C CYS A 306 -21.88 15.84 9.81
N PHE A 307 -21.18 16.98 9.77
CA PHE A 307 -21.58 18.24 10.39
C PHE A 307 -22.10 19.23 9.33
N LYS A 308 -23.13 19.99 9.66
CA LYS A 308 -23.68 21.01 8.77
C LYS A 308 -22.88 22.30 8.87
N THR A 309 -22.72 23.05 7.79
CA THR A 309 -22.22 24.43 7.88
C THR A 309 -23.22 25.29 8.68
N PRO A 310 -22.79 26.11 9.66
CA PRO A 310 -21.40 26.38 10.05
C PRO A 310 -20.92 25.62 11.32
N GLU A 311 -21.52 24.51 11.74
CA GLU A 311 -21.10 23.77 12.96
C GLU A 311 -19.59 23.49 12.97
N VAL A 312 -19.06 22.99 11.86
CA VAL A 312 -17.62 22.78 11.65
C VAL A 312 -17.17 23.55 10.41
N VAL A 313 -16.03 24.22 10.54
CA VAL A 313 -15.34 24.88 9.43
C VAL A 313 -13.95 24.27 9.31
N SER A 314 -13.54 23.99 8.08
CA SER A 314 -12.34 23.22 7.78
C SER A 314 -11.32 24.05 7.02
N LEU A 315 -10.04 23.90 7.34
CA LEU A 315 -8.91 24.43 6.59
C LEU A 315 -7.81 23.36 6.45
N GLN A 316 -7.42 23.06 5.22
CA GLN A 316 -6.36 22.11 4.88
C GLN A 316 -5.13 22.87 4.38
N TYR A 317 -4.02 22.70 5.10
CA TYR A 317 -2.72 23.30 4.84
C TYR A 317 -1.78 22.24 4.28
N HIS A 318 -1.41 22.39 3.02
CA HIS A 318 -0.36 21.57 2.42
C HIS A 318 1.01 22.12 2.79
N LEU A 319 1.95 21.22 3.10
CA LEU A 319 3.35 21.51 3.45
C LEU A 319 4.29 20.70 2.56
N HIS A 320 5.52 21.19 2.38
CA HIS A 320 6.58 20.46 1.66
C HIS A 320 7.21 19.33 2.51
N ILE A 321 6.39 18.48 3.15
CA ILE A 321 6.83 17.37 4.01
C ILE A 321 5.98 16.13 3.72
N PRO A 322 6.59 14.96 3.40
CA PRO A 322 8.03 14.68 3.38
C PRO A 322 8.76 15.12 2.10
N GLY A 323 8.04 15.60 1.08
CA GLY A 323 8.61 16.04 -0.18
C GLY A 323 7.84 17.22 -0.78
N PRO A 324 8.25 17.71 -1.94
CA PRO A 324 7.63 18.86 -2.58
C PRO A 324 6.14 18.63 -2.89
N ASP A 325 5.27 19.53 -2.43
CA ASP A 325 3.84 19.51 -2.68
C ASP A 325 3.40 20.79 -3.43
N PRO A 326 2.75 20.68 -4.62
CA PRO A 326 2.35 21.84 -5.40
C PRO A 326 1.05 22.52 -4.92
N LEU A 327 0.43 22.03 -3.85
CA LEU A 327 -0.66 22.69 -3.15
C LEU A 327 -0.16 23.60 -2.02
N THR A 328 1.11 23.47 -1.63
CA THR A 328 1.76 24.31 -0.61
C THR A 328 1.96 25.74 -1.08
N ASN A 329 1.98 26.66 -0.13
CA ASN A 329 2.34 28.05 -0.33
C ASN A 329 2.98 28.64 0.95
N PRO A 330 3.70 29.77 0.84
CA PRO A 330 4.32 30.47 1.97
C PRO A 330 3.39 30.78 3.15
N ASP A 331 2.10 31.01 2.91
CA ASP A 331 1.16 31.31 4.01
C ASP A 331 0.85 30.03 4.81
N CYS A 332 0.77 28.85 4.16
CA CYS A 332 0.68 27.56 4.84
C CYS A 332 1.91 27.27 5.70
N GLU A 333 3.11 27.46 5.15
CA GLU A 333 4.37 27.29 5.88
C GLU A 333 4.49 28.28 7.05
N ALA A 334 4.04 29.52 6.87
CA ALA A 334 4.01 30.51 7.93
C ALA A 334 2.99 30.15 9.03
N ARG A 335 1.82 29.63 8.66
CA ARG A 335 0.83 29.12 9.63
C ARG A 335 1.33 27.88 10.37
N ALA A 336 2.09 27.00 9.72
CA ALA A 336 2.74 25.87 10.41
C ALA A 336 3.78 26.35 11.44
N ARG A 337 4.59 27.35 11.09
CA ARG A 337 5.56 27.98 12.02
C ARG A 337 4.91 28.60 13.25
N TYR A 338 3.69 29.11 13.14
CA TYR A 338 2.92 29.58 14.30
C TYR A 338 2.68 28.48 15.34
N TYR A 339 2.35 27.26 14.89
CA TYR A 339 2.18 26.11 15.78
C TYR A 339 3.51 25.51 16.27
N GLY A 340 4.60 25.77 15.55
CA GLY A 340 5.97 25.45 15.94
C GLY A 340 6.16 23.96 16.22
N ARG A 341 6.70 23.61 17.38
CA ARG A 341 6.98 22.22 17.79
C ARG A 341 5.75 21.32 17.92
N GLN A 342 4.54 21.86 17.80
CA GLN A 342 3.33 21.02 17.72
C GLN A 342 3.16 20.38 16.34
N ILE A 343 3.92 20.83 15.34
CA ILE A 343 3.99 20.24 14.00
C ILE A 343 5.44 19.75 13.79
N GLU A 344 5.71 18.52 14.20
CA GLU A 344 6.99 17.84 13.92
C GLU A 344 6.93 17.02 12.61
N GLY A 345 5.75 16.86 12.04
CA GLY A 345 5.49 16.16 10.78
C GLY A 345 4.02 16.24 10.38
N THR A 346 3.71 15.66 9.23
CA THR A 346 2.34 15.52 8.71
C THR A 346 1.87 14.06 8.82
N PRO A 347 0.57 13.81 9.10
CA PRO A 347 -0.49 14.79 9.33
C PRO A 347 -0.46 15.37 10.76
N ALA A 348 -0.82 16.64 10.91
CA ALA A 348 -1.04 17.29 12.20
C ALA A 348 -2.38 18.04 12.19
N ILE A 349 -3.20 17.92 13.23
CA ILE A 349 -4.56 18.46 13.26
C ILE A 349 -4.84 19.23 14.54
N PHE A 350 -5.58 20.34 14.40
CA PHE A 350 -5.92 21.25 15.49
C PHE A 350 -7.42 21.54 15.47
N PHE A 351 -8.03 21.49 16.66
CA PHE A 351 -9.44 21.80 16.89
C PHE A 351 -9.51 23.08 17.73
N ASN A 352 -10.06 24.15 17.15
CA ASN A 352 -10.03 25.49 17.73
C ASN A 352 -8.64 25.93 18.21
N GLY A 353 -7.61 25.63 17.41
CA GLY A 353 -6.21 25.96 17.69
C GLY A 353 -5.53 25.10 18.75
N LYS A 354 -6.13 23.97 19.14
CA LYS A 354 -5.54 23.00 20.07
C LYS A 354 -5.29 21.67 19.37
N ALA A 355 -4.09 21.11 19.53
CA ALA A 355 -3.78 19.78 19.04
C ALA A 355 -4.68 18.73 19.70
N GLY A 356 -5.13 17.75 18.95
CA GLY A 356 -5.94 16.63 19.44
C GLY A 356 -6.08 15.55 18.38
N ALA A 357 -6.37 14.31 18.77
CA ALA A 357 -6.61 13.19 17.84
C ALA A 357 -5.58 13.08 16.70
N GLY A 358 -4.30 13.35 16.99
CA GLY A 358 -3.25 13.40 15.97
C GLY A 358 -2.94 12.06 15.31
N GLY A 359 -2.00 12.10 14.37
CA GLY A 359 -1.54 10.92 13.65
C GLY A 359 -2.38 10.59 12.42
N GLY A 360 -1.84 9.70 11.60
CA GLY A 360 -2.41 9.27 10.34
C GLY A 360 -2.51 7.75 10.26
N GLY A 361 -2.55 7.23 9.04
CA GLY A 361 -2.60 5.80 8.78
C GLY A 361 -2.94 5.49 7.33
N PRO A 362 -2.99 4.19 7.00
CA PRO A 362 -3.49 3.74 5.70
C PRO A 362 -4.99 4.06 5.58
N ARG A 363 -5.52 4.08 4.36
CA ARG A 363 -6.92 4.44 4.06
C ARG A 363 -7.95 3.73 4.95
N GLU A 364 -7.70 2.47 5.30
CA GLU A 364 -8.58 1.62 6.10
C GLU A 364 -8.81 2.18 7.52
N ALA A 365 -7.85 2.95 8.04
CA ALA A 365 -7.93 3.60 9.35
C ALA A 365 -8.76 4.89 9.34
N ALA A 366 -9.22 5.37 8.18
CA ALA A 366 -9.90 6.66 8.06
C ALA A 366 -11.19 6.76 8.91
N MET A 367 -11.98 5.70 9.02
CA MET A 367 -13.22 5.72 9.82
C MET A 367 -12.96 5.77 11.33
N GLU A 368 -11.91 5.07 11.78
CA GLU A 368 -11.45 5.15 13.17
C GLU A 368 -10.96 6.56 13.48
N LYS A 369 -10.11 7.12 12.61
CA LYS A 369 -9.60 8.48 12.74
C LYS A 369 -10.72 9.54 12.75
N PHE A 370 -11.72 9.38 11.89
CA PHE A 370 -12.92 10.23 11.90
C PHE A 370 -13.68 10.15 13.23
N SER A 371 -13.80 8.96 13.82
CA SER A 371 -14.47 8.77 15.10
C SER A 371 -13.73 9.50 16.24
N GLU A 372 -12.39 9.52 16.21
CA GLU A 372 -11.59 10.34 17.12
C GLU A 372 -11.85 11.83 16.93
N TYR A 373 -11.85 12.32 15.68
CA TYR A 373 -12.13 13.73 15.37
C TYR A 373 -13.52 14.15 15.88
N ARG A 374 -14.51 13.31 15.62
CA ARG A 374 -15.89 13.50 16.09
C ARG A 374 -15.94 13.57 17.63
N GLY A 375 -15.22 12.69 18.33
CA GLY A 375 -15.12 12.70 19.79
C GLY A 375 -14.53 13.99 20.38
N VAL A 376 -13.65 14.67 19.63
CA VAL A 376 -13.12 15.99 20.02
C VAL A 376 -14.10 17.12 19.68
N ILE A 377 -14.74 17.07 18.51
CA ILE A 377 -15.60 18.15 18.00
C ILE A 377 -16.91 18.27 18.80
N GLU A 378 -17.61 17.16 19.07
CA GLU A 378 -18.95 17.23 19.67
C GLU A 378 -18.97 17.97 21.01
N PRO A 379 -18.05 17.73 21.97
CA PRO A 379 -17.99 18.51 23.21
C PRO A 379 -17.65 20.00 23.00
N LEU A 380 -16.91 20.34 21.94
CA LEU A 380 -16.55 21.74 21.66
C LEU A 380 -17.74 22.53 21.11
N LEU A 381 -18.65 21.89 20.37
CA LEU A 381 -19.88 22.50 19.87
C LEU A 381 -20.83 22.93 20.99
N GLU A 382 -20.74 22.32 22.17
CA GLU A 382 -21.57 22.65 23.34
C GLU A 382 -21.05 23.85 24.14
N LYS A 383 -19.81 24.28 23.89
CA LYS A 383 -19.26 25.48 24.54
C LYS A 383 -19.92 26.73 23.97
N PRO A 384 -20.07 27.83 24.74
CA PRO A 384 -20.59 29.08 24.20
C PRO A 384 -19.65 29.69 23.14
N ALA A 385 -20.21 30.37 22.14
CA ALA A 385 -19.42 31.18 21.22
C ALA A 385 -18.73 32.33 21.95
N GLY A 386 -17.53 32.70 21.49
CA GLY A 386 -16.80 33.85 22.02
C GLY A 386 -17.47 35.18 21.69
N GLY A 387 -18.21 35.25 20.58
CA GLY A 387 -18.90 36.43 20.06
C GLY A 387 -19.59 36.12 18.73
N LYS A 388 -20.16 37.15 18.10
CA LYS A 388 -20.85 37.05 16.81
C LYS A 388 -19.94 37.49 15.67
N MET A 389 -20.06 36.81 14.53
CA MET A 389 -19.33 37.13 13.31
C MET A 389 -20.28 37.15 12.12
N THR A 390 -20.08 38.09 11.21
CA THR A 390 -20.70 38.07 9.87
C THR A 390 -19.61 38.32 8.84
N ALA A 391 -19.75 37.68 7.67
CA ALA A 391 -18.77 37.80 6.60
C ALA A 391 -19.46 37.86 5.23
N SER A 392 -18.79 38.48 4.27
CA SER A 392 -19.16 38.48 2.86
C SER A 392 -17.91 38.51 2.00
N ALA A 393 -17.92 37.78 0.89
CA ALA A 393 -16.87 37.83 -0.11
C ALA A 393 -17.48 37.92 -1.51
N VAL A 394 -16.94 38.82 -2.33
CA VAL A 394 -17.41 39.07 -3.70
C VAL A 394 -16.20 39.09 -4.63
N GLN A 395 -16.29 38.35 -5.74
CA GLN A 395 -15.29 38.36 -6.80
C GLN A 395 -15.75 39.23 -7.97
N THR A 396 -14.90 40.19 -8.35
CA THR A 396 -15.09 41.01 -9.55
C THR A 396 -13.84 40.87 -10.42
N GLY A 397 -13.94 40.09 -11.51
CA GLY A 397 -12.76 39.73 -12.29
C GLY A 397 -11.78 38.91 -11.44
N ASP A 398 -10.54 39.37 -11.34
CA ASP A 398 -9.51 38.73 -10.50
C ASP A 398 -9.50 39.23 -9.05
N ASP A 399 -10.26 40.27 -8.71
CA ASP A 399 -10.27 40.83 -7.36
C ASP A 399 -11.34 40.19 -6.50
N VAL A 400 -10.93 39.61 -5.36
CA VAL A 400 -11.80 39.12 -4.30
C VAL A 400 -11.79 40.12 -3.16
N ALA A 401 -12.93 40.76 -2.91
CA ALA A 401 -13.14 41.67 -1.79
C ALA A 401 -13.79 40.93 -0.62
N ILE A 402 -13.16 41.00 0.56
CA ILE A 402 -13.57 40.30 1.77
C ILE A 402 -13.94 41.34 2.83
N SER A 403 -15.08 41.13 3.49
CA SER A 403 -15.53 41.95 4.61
C SER A 403 -15.98 41.07 5.76
N VAL A 404 -15.51 41.37 6.96
CA VAL A 404 -15.87 40.64 8.19
C VAL A 404 -16.21 41.64 9.28
N ALA A 405 -17.35 41.45 9.93
CA ALA A 405 -17.73 42.18 11.14
C ALA A 405 -17.73 41.24 12.34
N VAL A 406 -17.18 41.72 13.46
CA VAL A 406 -17.13 41.00 14.73
C VAL A 406 -17.79 41.84 15.84
N GLU A 407 -18.53 41.19 16.72
CA GLU A 407 -19.30 41.83 17.79
C GLU A 407 -19.35 40.95 19.04
N GLY A 408 -19.35 41.56 20.23
CA GLY A 408 -19.70 40.88 21.48
C GLY A 408 -18.62 39.96 22.06
N PHE A 409 -17.38 40.06 21.60
CA PHE A 409 -16.26 39.31 22.18
C PHE A 409 -15.86 39.90 23.54
N LYS A 410 -15.85 39.04 24.58
CA LYS A 410 -15.44 39.42 25.94
C LYS A 410 -13.95 39.73 26.02
N GLU A 411 -13.14 38.95 25.31
CA GLU A 411 -11.70 39.15 25.20
C GLU A 411 -11.41 40.12 24.06
N THR A 412 -10.62 41.17 24.34
CA THR A 412 -10.21 42.17 23.36
C THR A 412 -8.76 42.57 23.59
N GLY A 413 -8.16 43.29 22.63
CA GLY A 413 -6.81 43.83 22.75
C GLY A 413 -5.77 43.11 21.89
N ASN A 414 -4.50 43.40 22.15
CA ASN A 414 -3.37 43.01 21.30
C ASN A 414 -3.07 41.51 21.25
N ASN A 415 -3.80 40.64 21.96
CA ASN A 415 -3.68 39.19 21.80
C ASN A 415 -4.86 38.58 21.03
N ILE A 416 -5.90 39.36 20.73
CA ILE A 416 -7.06 38.87 19.99
C ILE A 416 -6.90 39.26 18.53
N ARG A 417 -6.93 38.25 17.66
CA ARG A 417 -6.65 38.39 16.23
C ARG A 417 -7.80 37.88 15.40
N LEU A 418 -8.25 38.70 14.46
CA LEU A 418 -9.11 38.28 13.38
C LEU A 418 -8.26 37.80 12.21
N ASN A 419 -8.38 36.53 11.86
CA ASN A 419 -7.77 35.93 10.69
C ASN A 419 -8.79 35.82 9.56
N MET A 420 -8.34 36.03 8.33
CA MET A 420 -9.14 35.85 7.11
C MET A 420 -8.34 34.97 6.17
N VAL A 421 -8.96 33.91 5.67
CA VAL A 421 -8.31 32.87 4.87
C VAL A 421 -9.12 32.64 3.61
N LEU A 422 -8.46 32.74 2.46
CA LEU A 422 -9.00 32.33 1.17
C LEU A 422 -8.67 30.85 0.95
N THR A 423 -9.67 30.05 0.61
CA THR A 423 -9.51 28.61 0.40
C THR A 423 -10.25 28.14 -0.86
N GLU A 424 -9.75 27.11 -1.53
CA GLU A 424 -10.48 26.38 -2.56
C GLU A 424 -11.26 25.23 -1.96
N LYS A 425 -12.54 25.10 -2.31
CA LYS A 425 -13.41 24.06 -1.75
C LYS A 425 -12.93 22.65 -2.08
N GLU A 426 -12.51 22.41 -3.33
CA GLU A 426 -11.95 21.14 -3.79
C GLU A 426 -10.85 21.44 -4.81
N VAL A 427 -9.73 20.74 -4.69
CA VAL A 427 -8.64 20.74 -5.65
C VAL A 427 -8.30 19.32 -6.04
N ARG A 428 -8.11 19.09 -7.35
CA ARG A 428 -7.70 17.79 -7.88
C ARG A 428 -6.22 17.78 -8.14
N TYR A 429 -5.52 16.87 -7.46
CA TYR A 429 -4.10 16.62 -7.67
C TYR A 429 -3.77 15.24 -7.12
N THR A 430 -2.93 14.49 -7.82
CA THR A 430 -2.48 13.14 -7.41
C THR A 430 -0.96 13.14 -7.23
N GLY A 431 -0.53 13.17 -5.97
CA GLY A 431 0.89 13.01 -5.59
C GLY A 431 1.26 11.56 -5.28
N GLY A 432 2.38 11.37 -4.60
CA GLY A 432 2.89 10.06 -4.19
C GLY A 432 1.95 9.27 -3.27
N ASN A 433 1.15 9.95 -2.44
CA ASN A 433 0.18 9.32 -1.54
C ASN A 433 -1.11 8.80 -2.24
N LYS A 434 -1.24 9.05 -3.56
CA LYS A 434 -2.36 8.62 -4.42
C LYS A 434 -3.74 9.20 -4.07
N GLN A 435 -3.84 10.14 -3.13
CA GLN A 435 -5.06 10.92 -2.94
C GLN A 435 -5.29 11.82 -4.15
N LYS A 436 -6.53 11.89 -4.62
CA LYS A 436 -6.89 12.62 -5.85
C LYS A 436 -7.60 13.95 -5.58
N ARG A 437 -8.28 14.05 -4.44
CA ARG A 437 -9.11 15.19 -4.05
C ARG A 437 -8.62 15.70 -2.71
N HIS A 438 -8.46 17.01 -2.63
CA HIS A 438 -8.06 17.75 -1.44
C HIS A 438 -9.12 18.82 -1.22
N HIS A 439 -9.57 19.04 0.01
CA HIS A 439 -10.72 19.89 0.30
C HIS A 439 -10.36 21.01 1.27
N HIS A 440 -10.99 22.17 1.09
CA HIS A 440 -10.67 23.36 1.87
C HIS A 440 -9.16 23.70 1.83
N VAL A 441 -8.56 23.61 0.64
CA VAL A 441 -7.13 23.89 0.43
C VAL A 441 -6.86 25.38 0.57
N VAL A 442 -6.10 25.74 1.59
CA VAL A 442 -5.74 27.13 1.92
C VAL A 442 -4.88 27.73 0.80
N ARG A 443 -5.30 28.90 0.30
CA ARG A 443 -4.61 29.61 -0.79
C ARG A 443 -3.97 30.92 -0.36
N SER A 444 -4.51 31.61 0.64
CA SER A 444 -3.89 32.84 1.13
C SER A 444 -4.45 33.29 2.48
N PHE A 445 -3.64 34.02 3.24
CA PHE A 445 -4.07 34.90 4.32
C PHE A 445 -4.04 36.36 3.84
N PRO A 446 -5.14 36.89 3.26
CA PRO A 446 -5.19 38.26 2.74
C PRO A 446 -4.78 39.36 3.73
N ALA A 447 -4.94 39.12 5.03
CA ALA A 447 -4.56 40.02 6.10
C ALA A 447 -3.25 39.64 6.82
N GLY A 448 -2.51 38.67 6.28
CA GLY A 448 -1.34 38.06 6.92
C GLY A 448 -1.70 36.99 7.95
N VAL A 449 -0.78 36.03 8.16
CA VAL A 449 -0.97 34.88 9.08
C VAL A 449 -1.03 35.27 10.56
N GLU A 450 -0.53 36.46 10.92
CA GLU A 450 -0.59 37.00 12.28
C GLU A 450 -1.99 37.54 12.63
N GLY A 451 -2.85 37.74 11.63
CA GLY A 451 -4.18 38.31 11.78
C GLY A 451 -4.21 39.79 12.19
N ILE A 452 -5.41 40.33 12.31
CA ILE A 452 -5.66 41.75 12.61
C ILE A 452 -6.06 41.95 14.08
N PRO A 453 -5.43 42.92 14.75
CA PRO A 453 -5.96 43.77 15.80
C PRO A 453 -7.45 43.78 16.12
N LEU A 454 -7.96 43.12 17.16
CA LEU A 454 -9.31 43.45 17.65
C LEU A 454 -9.25 44.35 18.90
N ALA A 455 -9.39 45.66 18.69
CA ALA A 455 -9.73 46.61 19.74
C ALA A 455 -11.26 46.55 19.94
N GLY A 456 -11.76 46.48 21.18
CA GLY A 456 -13.16 46.09 21.47
C GLY A 456 -14.27 46.91 20.78
N GLY A 457 -15.49 46.36 20.81
CA GLY A 457 -16.68 46.93 20.15
C GLY A 457 -17.09 46.18 18.88
N VAL A 458 -17.95 46.78 18.06
CA VAL A 458 -18.25 46.28 16.71
C VAL A 458 -17.11 46.70 15.79
N VAL A 459 -16.38 45.73 15.25
CA VAL A 459 -15.23 45.99 14.39
C VAL A 459 -15.49 45.40 13.02
N LYS A 460 -15.53 46.25 12.00
CA LYS A 460 -15.53 45.83 10.59
C LYS A 460 -14.11 45.89 10.05
N LYS A 461 -13.64 44.79 9.45
CA LYS A 461 -12.35 44.69 8.76
C LYS A 461 -12.55 44.19 7.35
N GLU A 462 -11.69 44.67 6.46
CA GLU A 462 -11.74 44.35 5.04
C GLU A 462 -10.36 43.92 4.57
N ALA A 463 -10.35 43.03 3.57
CA ALA A 463 -9.14 42.62 2.89
C ALA A 463 -9.44 42.33 1.42
N LYS A 464 -8.40 42.33 0.59
CA LYS A 464 -8.52 42.06 -0.85
C LYS A 464 -7.45 41.08 -1.30
N VAL A 465 -7.81 40.21 -2.24
CA VAL A 465 -6.88 39.31 -2.93
C VAL A 465 -7.05 39.50 -4.43
N ASN A 466 -5.97 39.73 -5.16
CA ASN A 466 -5.97 39.63 -6.61
C ASN A 466 -5.48 38.23 -7.03
N LEU A 467 -6.34 37.45 -7.69
CA LEU A 467 -6.08 36.06 -8.06
C LEU A 467 -4.98 35.94 -9.14
N GLY A 468 -4.87 36.93 -10.03
CA GLY A 468 -3.82 36.98 -11.04
C GLY A 468 -2.43 37.15 -10.42
N ASP A 469 -2.30 38.07 -9.47
CA ASP A 469 -1.06 38.30 -8.74
C ASP A 469 -0.72 37.14 -7.80
N LEU A 470 -1.73 36.57 -7.14
CA LEU A 470 -1.57 35.39 -6.30
C LEU A 470 -1.03 34.21 -7.12
N ARG A 471 -1.55 34.00 -8.34
CA ARG A 471 -1.10 32.94 -9.26
C ARG A 471 0.36 33.12 -9.64
N LYS A 472 0.78 34.34 -9.97
CA LYS A 472 2.18 34.66 -10.29
C LYS A 472 3.09 34.39 -9.08
N LYS A 473 2.69 34.86 -7.89
CA LYS A 473 3.44 34.69 -6.64
C LYS A 473 3.63 33.21 -6.30
N TRP A 474 2.56 32.42 -6.33
CA TRP A 474 2.61 30.98 -6.04
C TRP A 474 3.33 30.20 -7.12
N SER A 475 3.18 30.54 -8.40
CA SER A 475 3.97 29.91 -9.46
C SER A 475 5.47 30.11 -9.23
N SER A 476 5.90 31.34 -8.92
CA SER A 476 7.32 31.64 -8.69
C SER A 476 7.86 30.93 -7.45
N TYR A 477 7.07 30.84 -6.38
CA TYR A 477 7.43 30.06 -5.19
C TYR A 477 7.59 28.56 -5.52
N LEU A 478 6.62 27.98 -6.22
CA LEU A 478 6.65 26.57 -6.59
C LEU A 478 7.75 26.25 -7.61
N ASP A 479 8.14 27.21 -8.46
CA ASP A 479 9.32 27.10 -9.31
C ASP A 479 10.60 26.90 -8.49
N GLN A 480 10.72 27.61 -7.37
CA GLN A 480 11.87 27.46 -6.48
C GLN A 480 11.84 26.12 -5.75
N ALA A 481 10.69 25.74 -5.19
CA ALA A 481 10.52 24.45 -4.50
C ALA A 481 10.82 23.26 -5.43
N SER A 482 10.41 23.32 -6.70
CA SER A 482 10.65 22.24 -7.66
C SER A 482 12.09 22.11 -8.18
N ARG A 483 12.99 23.04 -7.82
CA ARG A 483 14.41 22.96 -8.23
C ARG A 483 15.19 21.96 -7.40
N GLU A 484 14.79 21.77 -6.14
CA GLU A 484 15.46 20.82 -5.23
C GLU A 484 15.02 19.39 -5.56
N GLU A 485 13.72 19.19 -5.75
CA GLU A 485 13.13 17.92 -6.14
C GLU A 485 11.85 18.17 -6.97
N PRO A 486 11.61 17.43 -8.06
CA PRO A 486 10.40 17.61 -8.87
C PRO A 486 9.15 17.09 -8.17
N PHE A 487 7.99 17.71 -8.46
CA PHE A 487 6.70 17.19 -8.00
C PHE A 487 6.38 15.84 -8.64
N SER A 488 5.83 14.91 -7.86
CA SER A 488 5.53 13.55 -8.32
C SER A 488 4.32 13.48 -9.25
N GLY A 489 3.36 14.40 -9.10
CA GLY A 489 2.19 14.56 -9.96
C GLY A 489 2.35 15.62 -11.05
N LYS A 490 1.43 15.63 -12.02
CA LYS A 490 1.46 16.56 -13.16
C LYS A 490 0.77 17.90 -12.84
N GLY A 491 1.40 18.99 -13.26
CA GLY A 491 0.83 20.34 -13.23
C GLY A 491 0.86 21.02 -11.86
N ARG A 492 0.35 22.25 -11.81
CA ARG A 492 0.21 23.06 -10.59
C ARG A 492 -1.24 23.56 -10.49
N PRO A 493 -2.01 23.14 -9.48
CA PRO A 493 -3.40 23.53 -9.34
C PRO A 493 -3.53 24.98 -8.84
N LEU A 494 -3.33 25.96 -9.72
CA LEU A 494 -3.40 27.41 -9.44
C LEU A 494 -4.56 28.09 -10.17
N GLU A 495 -5.64 27.33 -10.43
CA GLU A 495 -6.82 27.84 -11.13
C GLU A 495 -7.70 28.70 -10.22
N PHE A 496 -7.68 28.46 -8.90
CA PHE A 496 -8.44 29.20 -7.87
C PHE A 496 -9.95 29.18 -8.14
N LYS A 497 -10.53 27.98 -8.16
CA LYS A 497 -11.96 27.75 -8.44
C LYS A 497 -12.73 27.43 -7.17
N ASN A 498 -14.03 27.70 -7.18
CA ASN A 498 -14.95 27.38 -6.07
C ASN A 498 -14.42 27.90 -4.72
N LEU A 499 -14.11 29.19 -4.68
CA LEU A 499 -13.46 29.82 -3.54
C LEU A 499 -14.43 30.00 -2.36
N LEU A 500 -13.90 29.81 -1.16
CA LEU A 500 -14.55 30.13 0.11
C LEU A 500 -13.66 31.10 0.89
N VAL A 501 -14.26 31.85 1.78
CA VAL A 501 -13.56 32.62 2.81
C VAL A 501 -13.92 32.06 4.17
N VAL A 502 -12.87 31.71 4.92
CA VAL A 502 -12.98 31.39 6.34
C VAL A 502 -12.42 32.55 7.13
N ALA A 503 -13.16 33.02 8.13
CA ALA A 503 -12.68 34.01 9.07
C ALA A 503 -12.83 33.48 10.50
N PHE A 504 -11.84 33.75 11.35
CA PHE A 504 -11.88 33.29 12.73
C PHE A 504 -11.18 34.25 13.68
N VAL A 505 -11.67 34.32 14.91
CA VAL A 505 -11.07 35.09 16.00
C VAL A 505 -10.27 34.17 16.88
N GLN A 506 -8.97 34.44 17.04
CA GLN A 506 -8.05 33.63 17.82
C GLN A 506 -7.43 34.45 18.96
N ASN A 507 -7.36 33.88 20.15
CA ASN A 507 -6.54 34.39 21.24
C ASN A 507 -5.12 33.84 21.05
N MET A 508 -4.17 34.71 20.73
CA MET A 508 -2.78 34.35 20.44
C MET A 508 -1.99 33.94 21.69
N ALA A 509 -2.42 34.35 22.88
CA ALA A 509 -1.76 33.95 24.12
C ALA A 509 -2.09 32.50 24.50
N THR A 510 -3.31 32.05 24.22
CA THR A 510 -3.74 30.68 24.52
C THR A 510 -3.68 29.77 23.29
N GLY A 511 -3.70 30.34 22.09
CA GLY A 511 -3.92 29.64 20.82
C GLY A 511 -5.39 29.31 20.54
N GLU A 512 -6.32 29.58 21.46
CA GLU A 512 -7.72 29.21 21.29
C GLU A 512 -8.41 30.03 20.20
N VAL A 513 -9.09 29.36 19.28
CA VAL A 513 -10.04 29.98 18.35
C VAL A 513 -11.39 30.12 19.02
N LEU A 514 -11.84 31.36 19.19
CA LEU A 514 -13.02 31.75 19.98
C LEU A 514 -14.34 31.68 19.18
N GLN A 515 -14.26 31.90 17.87
CA GLN A 515 -15.36 31.71 16.93
C GLN A 515 -14.82 31.71 15.50
N ALA A 516 -15.53 31.06 14.58
CA ALA A 516 -15.24 31.07 13.16
C ALA A 516 -16.51 31.22 12.31
N ILE A 517 -16.34 31.58 11.04
CA ILE A 517 -17.39 31.64 10.03
C ILE A 517 -16.80 31.27 8.67
N GLU A 518 -17.60 30.63 7.83
CA GLU A 518 -17.28 30.33 6.43
C GLU A 518 -18.36 30.92 5.53
N VAL A 519 -17.95 31.55 4.41
CA VAL A 519 -18.85 32.05 3.37
C VAL A 519 -18.31 31.74 1.97
N PRO A 520 -19.17 31.45 0.98
CA PRO A 520 -18.73 31.35 -0.40
C PRO A 520 -18.31 32.71 -0.94
N VAL A 521 -17.33 32.72 -1.84
CA VAL A 521 -17.04 33.88 -2.68
C VAL A 521 -18.08 33.94 -3.80
N LYS A 522 -18.83 35.04 -3.87
CA LYS A 522 -19.93 35.24 -4.83
C LYS A 522 -19.48 35.91 -6.10
#